data_AF-A0A7C6X1F3-F1
#
_entry.id   AF-A0A7C6X1F3-F1
#
_cell.length_a   1.000
_cell.length_b   1.000
_cell.length_c   1.000
_cell.angle_alpha   90.00
_cell.angle_beta   90.00
_cell.angle_gamma   90.00
#
_symmetry.space_group_name_H-M   'P 1'
#
loop_
_entity.id
_entity.type
_entity.pdbx_description
1 polymer ?
#
loop_
_entity_poly.entity_id
_entity_poly.type
_entity_poly.pdbx_seq_one_letter_code
_entity_poly.pdbx_strand_id
1 'polypeptide(L)'
;MEAIPLQHSIEVVVSASEDLHRGKVTLNSRVFENAEQSNYPFSLEVSLTGYFSTTEIMTREELGRFCEINGTAALFPFLRSAIADVTKAANFQPLLLPLMNIHNLVEQSKLADESQ
;
A
#
# COMPACT_ATOMS: atom_id res chain seq x y z
N MET A 1 -2.17 29.99 -6.84
CA MET A 1 -2.74 28.63 -6.91
C MET A 1 -3.01 28.19 -5.50
N GLU A 2 -4.24 27.79 -5.20
CA GLU A 2 -4.56 27.20 -3.89
C GLU A 2 -3.89 25.83 -3.76
N ALA A 3 -3.52 25.46 -2.53
CA ALA A 3 -2.92 24.15 -2.26
C ALA A 3 -4.01 23.08 -2.34
N ILE A 4 -3.82 22.09 -3.23
CA ILE A 4 -4.69 20.93 -3.32
C ILE A 4 -4.28 19.95 -2.20
N PRO A 5 -5.18 19.58 -1.27
CA PRO A 5 -4.86 18.60 -0.24
C PRO A 5 -4.58 17.23 -0.87
N LEU A 6 -3.60 16.51 -0.34
CA LEU A 6 -3.25 15.18 -0.82
C LEU A 6 -4.37 14.17 -0.52
N GLN A 7 -5.12 13.76 -1.54
CA GLN A 7 -6.01 12.61 -1.47
C GLN A 7 -5.22 11.36 -1.85
N HIS A 8 -5.17 10.39 -0.93
CA HIS A 8 -4.53 9.11 -1.16
C HIS A 8 -5.23 8.02 -0.35
N SER A 9 -5.19 6.79 -0.85
CA SER A 9 -5.62 5.58 -0.16
C SER A 9 -4.59 4.48 -0.41
N ILE A 10 -4.38 3.62 0.60
CA ILE A 10 -3.54 2.43 0.49
C ILE A 10 -4.30 1.27 1.12
N GLU A 11 -4.46 0.22 0.34
CA GLU A 11 -5.09 -1.05 0.71
C GLU A 11 -3.99 -2.12 0.81
N VAL A 12 -4.06 -2.92 1.88
CA VAL A 12 -3.12 -4.00 2.18
C VAL A 12 -3.85 -5.32 1.99
N VAL A 13 -3.40 -6.11 1.02
CA VAL A 13 -3.94 -7.45 0.76
C VAL A 13 -2.88 -8.49 1.09
N VAL A 14 -3.24 -9.46 1.93
CA VAL A 14 -2.35 -10.54 2.35
C VAL A 14 -2.93 -11.90 1.97
N SER A 15 -2.08 -12.78 1.45
CA SER A 15 -2.42 -14.19 1.30
C SER A 15 -1.26 -15.08 1.75
N ALA A 16 -1.60 -16.25 2.28
CA ALA A 16 -0.65 -17.26 2.74
C ALA A 16 -0.79 -18.54 1.93
N SER A 17 0.34 -19.19 1.64
CA SER A 17 0.40 -20.50 1.00
C SER A 17 -0.28 -21.59 1.85
N GLU A 18 -0.54 -22.75 1.25
CA GLU A 18 -1.10 -23.91 1.96
C GLU A 18 -0.12 -24.48 2.99
N ASP A 19 1.18 -24.48 2.66
CA ASP A 19 2.27 -24.98 3.53
C ASP A 19 2.64 -24.04 4.69
N LEU A 20 2.00 -22.87 4.79
CA LEU A 20 2.22 -21.85 5.83
C LEU A 20 3.67 -21.39 5.97
N HIS A 21 4.49 -21.52 4.92
CA HIS A 21 5.87 -21.01 4.90
C HIS A 21 6.05 -19.77 4.04
N ARG A 22 5.04 -19.42 3.23
CA ARG A 22 5.12 -18.31 2.27
C ARG A 22 3.92 -17.40 2.38
N GLY A 23 4.20 -16.10 2.42
CA GLY A 23 3.22 -15.04 2.33
C GLY A 23 3.38 -14.23 1.06
N LYS A 24 2.27 -13.69 0.58
CA LYS A 24 2.22 -12.65 -0.45
C LYS A 24 1.57 -11.43 0.18
N VAL A 25 2.19 -10.27 0.02
CA VAL A 25 1.66 -8.98 0.46
C VAL A 25 1.56 -8.08 -0.76
N THR A 26 0.39 -7.50 -0.99
CA THR A 26 0.16 -6.52 -2.05
C THR A 26 -0.27 -5.21 -1.41
N LEU A 27 0.41 -4.12 -1.75
CA LEU A 27 -0.01 -2.76 -1.44
C LEU A 27 -0.62 -2.14 -2.69
N ASN A 28 -1.92 -1.85 -2.66
CA ASN A 28 -2.59 -1.10 -3.71
C ASN A 28 -2.74 0.34 -3.26
N SER A 29 -2.08 1.27 -3.95
CA SER A 29 -2.15 2.69 -3.66
C SER A 29 -2.88 3.44 -4.74
N ARG A 30 -3.78 4.34 -4.34
CA ARG A 30 -4.44 5.28 -5.24
C ARG A 30 -4.16 6.70 -4.75
N VAL A 31 -3.87 7.58 -5.69
CA VAL A 31 -3.63 9.01 -5.46
C VAL A 31 -4.48 9.80 -6.43
N PHE A 32 -5.20 10.79 -5.90
CA PHE A 32 -6.09 11.67 -6.67
C PHE A 32 -7.10 10.89 -7.54
N GLU A 33 -7.88 10.02 -6.90
CA GLU A 33 -8.97 9.28 -7.54
C GLU A 33 -10.01 10.24 -8.15
N ASN A 34 -10.62 9.84 -9.27
CA ASN A 34 -11.64 10.62 -9.98
C ASN A 34 -11.15 12.05 -10.30
N ALA A 35 -9.93 12.16 -10.82
CA ALA A 35 -9.23 13.43 -11.01
C ALA A 35 -10.01 14.44 -11.87
N GLU A 36 -10.66 13.99 -12.93
CA GLU A 36 -11.48 14.85 -13.80
C GLU A 36 -12.68 15.44 -13.05
N GLN A 37 -13.38 14.62 -12.25
CA GLN A 37 -14.55 15.06 -11.49
C GLN A 37 -14.17 15.92 -10.28
N SER A 38 -13.01 15.67 -9.68
CA SER A 38 -12.53 16.31 -8.45
C SER A 38 -11.54 17.45 -8.70
N ASN A 39 -11.28 17.78 -9.97
CA ASN A 39 -10.32 18.80 -10.41
C ASN A 39 -8.90 18.60 -9.84
N TYR A 40 -8.44 17.34 -9.81
CA TYR A 40 -7.06 16.99 -9.46
C TYR A 40 -6.14 17.00 -10.69
N PRO A 41 -4.82 17.23 -10.53
CA PRO A 41 -3.90 17.37 -11.66
C PRO A 41 -3.64 16.05 -12.42
N PHE A 42 -3.84 14.91 -11.79
CA PHE A 42 -3.68 13.57 -12.35
C PHE A 42 -4.40 12.56 -11.45
N SER A 43 -4.53 11.31 -11.92
CA SER A 43 -4.82 10.14 -11.08
C SER A 43 -3.68 9.12 -11.23
N LEU A 44 -3.35 8.42 -10.15
CA LEU A 44 -2.31 7.40 -10.15
C LEU A 44 -2.73 6.20 -9.32
N GLU A 45 -2.63 5.01 -9.90
CA GLU A 45 -2.79 3.73 -9.20
C GLU A 45 -1.50 2.92 -9.31
N VAL A 46 -1.00 2.43 -8.18
CA VAL A 46 0.23 1.62 -8.11
C VAL A 46 -0.06 0.39 -7.25
N SER A 47 0.20 -0.80 -7.81
CA SER A 47 0.15 -2.05 -7.06
C SER A 47 1.57 -2.60 -6.93
N LEU A 48 2.01 -2.82 -5.68
CA LEU A 48 3.32 -3.40 -5.37
C LEU A 48 3.12 -4.72 -4.62
N THR A 49 3.63 -5.81 -5.17
CA THR A 49 3.56 -7.14 -4.56
C THR A 49 4.94 -7.58 -4.07
N GLY A 50 5.00 -8.03 -2.81
CA GLY A 50 6.14 -8.73 -2.23
C GLY A 50 5.81 -10.18 -1.89
N TYR A 51 6.80 -11.05 -1.98
CA TYR A 51 6.73 -12.44 -1.54
C TYR A 51 7.70 -12.63 -0.38
N PHE A 52 7.19 -13.19 0.72
CA PHE A 52 7.92 -13.39 1.96
C PHE A 52 7.92 -14.87 2.32
N SER A 53 9.00 -15.34 2.93
CA SER A 53 9.12 -16.73 3.42
C SER A 53 9.63 -16.75 4.85
N THR A 54 9.18 -17.72 5.64
CA THR A 54 9.64 -17.95 7.01
C THR A 54 10.06 -19.40 7.20
N THR A 55 11.09 -19.61 8.02
CA THR A 55 11.52 -20.94 8.49
C THR A 55 10.83 -21.33 9.79
N GLU A 56 10.13 -20.39 10.43
CA GLU A 56 9.39 -20.65 11.67
C GLU A 56 8.08 -21.37 11.37
N ILE A 57 7.66 -22.24 12.30
CA ILE A 57 6.36 -22.90 12.25
C ILE A 57 5.35 -21.93 12.85
N MET A 58 4.46 -21.41 12.02
CA MET A 58 3.43 -20.44 12.40
C MET A 58 2.04 -20.99 12.09
N THR A 59 1.01 -20.55 12.82
CA THR A 59 -0.38 -20.72 12.38
C THR A 59 -0.66 -19.82 11.17
N ARG A 60 -1.80 -20.06 10.50
CA ARG A 60 -2.26 -19.22 9.39
C ARG A 60 -2.47 -17.77 9.84
N GLU A 61 -3.03 -17.57 11.02
CA GLU A 61 -3.29 -16.24 11.59
C GLU A 61 -1.97 -15.52 11.95
N GLU A 62 -1.00 -16.25 12.50
CA GLU A 62 0.32 -15.70 12.84
C GLU A 62 1.09 -15.29 11.59
N LEU A 63 1.15 -16.16 10.57
CA LEU A 63 1.78 -15.83 9.29
C LEU A 63 1.09 -14.65 8.61
N GLY A 64 -0.25 -14.63 8.64
CA GLY A 64 -1.06 -13.52 8.11
C GLY A 64 -0.66 -12.21 8.78
N ARG A 65 -0.69 -12.15 10.12
CA ARG A 65 -0.35 -10.94 10.88
C ARG A 65 1.12 -10.53 10.72
N PHE A 66 2.02 -11.51 10.62
CA PHE A 66 3.43 -11.26 10.31
C PHE A 66 3.58 -10.55 8.96
N CYS A 67 2.90 -11.06 7.93
CA CYS A 67 2.93 -10.49 6.59
C CYS A 67 2.26 -9.11 6.53
N GLU A 68 1.11 -8.94 7.21
CA GLU A 68 0.42 -7.66 7.30
C GLU A 68 1.31 -6.56 7.86
N ILE A 69 1.97 -6.77 9.00
CA ILE A 69 2.78 -5.73 9.63
C ILE A 69 4.16 -5.63 8.99
N ASN A 70 4.92 -6.72 9.00
CA ASN A 70 6.33 -6.68 8.58
C ASN A 70 6.48 -6.61 7.06
N GLY A 71 5.62 -7.33 6.33
CA GLY A 71 5.63 -7.28 4.87
C GLY A 71 5.22 -5.90 4.36
N THR A 72 4.18 -5.29 4.93
CA THR A 72 3.79 -3.90 4.59
C THR A 72 4.89 -2.91 4.96
N ALA A 73 5.50 -3.03 6.15
CA ALA A 73 6.60 -2.15 6.56
C ALA A 73 7.81 -2.25 5.61
N ALA A 74 8.11 -3.46 5.11
CA ALA A 74 9.17 -3.67 4.15
C ALA A 74 8.83 -3.10 2.76
N LEU A 75 7.58 -3.21 2.30
CA LEU A 75 7.15 -2.77 0.98
C LEU A 75 6.87 -1.25 0.90
N PHE A 76 6.43 -0.62 2.00
CA PHE A 76 6.00 0.76 1.99
C PHE A 76 7.06 1.75 1.47
N PRO A 77 8.36 1.65 1.85
CA PRO A 77 9.41 2.52 1.28
C PRO A 77 9.55 2.39 -0.23
N PHE A 78 9.40 1.18 -0.79
CA PHE A 78 9.46 0.96 -2.23
C PHE A 78 8.26 1.53 -2.96
N LEU A 79 7.05 1.34 -2.41
CA LEU A 79 5.83 1.96 -2.95
C LEU A 79 5.96 3.50 -2.97
N ARG A 80 6.44 4.08 -1.86
CA ARG A 80 6.69 5.52 -1.72
C ARG A 80 7.69 6.03 -2.76
N SER A 81 8.78 5.29 -3.00
CA SER A 81 9.75 5.64 -4.04
C SER A 81 9.14 5.55 -5.43
N ALA A 82 8.42 4.46 -5.72
CA ALA A 82 7.82 4.23 -7.04
C ALA A 82 6.84 5.36 -7.42
N ILE A 83 5.99 5.81 -6.48
CA ILE A 83 5.08 6.94 -6.73
C ILE A 83 5.85 8.23 -7.02
N ALA A 84 6.93 8.51 -6.28
CA ALA A 84 7.76 9.68 -6.52
C ALA A 84 8.47 9.61 -7.89
N ASP A 85 8.97 8.44 -8.27
CA ASP A 85 9.66 8.22 -9.53
C ASP A 85 8.70 8.32 -10.72
N VAL A 86 7.50 7.73 -10.63
CA VAL A 86 6.48 7.81 -11.68
C VAL A 86 5.99 9.24 -11.89
N THR A 87 5.67 9.95 -10.80
CA THR A 87 5.22 11.36 -10.91
C THR A 87 6.31 12.27 -11.48
N LYS A 88 7.57 12.05 -11.07
CA LYS A 88 8.73 12.74 -11.66
C LYS A 88 8.88 12.45 -13.15
N ALA A 89 8.79 11.18 -13.55
CA ALA A 89 8.92 10.76 -14.95
C ALA A 89 7.81 11.32 -15.84
N ALA A 90 6.61 11.52 -15.27
CA ALA A 90 5.50 12.20 -15.90
C ALA A 90 5.62 13.74 -15.90
N ASN A 91 6.78 14.28 -15.53
CA ASN A 91 7.09 15.72 -15.49
C ASN A 91 6.21 16.52 -14.49
N PHE A 92 5.68 15.86 -13.46
CA PHE A 92 5.10 16.50 -12.28
C PHE A 92 6.16 16.67 -11.19
N GLN A 93 5.88 17.52 -10.20
CA GLN A 93 6.67 17.55 -8.97
C GLN A 93 6.61 16.15 -8.32
N PRO A 94 7.76 15.54 -7.92
CA PRO A 94 7.76 14.23 -7.30
C PRO A 94 6.83 14.19 -6.09
N LEU A 95 5.83 13.33 -6.13
CA LEU A 95 4.88 13.15 -5.04
C LEU A 95 5.46 12.18 -4.03
N LEU A 96 5.85 12.70 -2.88
CA LEU A 96 6.24 11.90 -1.73
C LEU A 96 5.01 11.69 -0.85
N LEU A 97 4.57 10.44 -0.71
CA LEU A 97 3.56 10.10 0.30
C LEU A 97 4.01 10.56 1.69
N PRO A 98 3.13 10.82 2.66
CA PRO A 98 3.54 11.07 4.04
C PRO A 98 4.18 9.84 4.67
N LEU A 99 4.95 10.02 5.73
CA LEU A 99 5.34 8.88 6.57
C LEU A 99 4.07 8.34 7.22
N MET A 100 3.92 7.03 7.28
CA MET A 100 2.74 6.38 7.82
C MET A 100 3.10 5.43 8.94
N ASN A 101 2.22 5.34 9.92
CA ASN A 101 2.26 4.28 10.91
C ASN A 101 1.66 3.01 10.29
N ILE A 102 2.48 1.96 10.16
CA ILE A 102 2.08 0.72 9.48
C ILE A 102 0.95 -0.01 10.22
N HIS A 103 0.93 0.02 11.56
CA HIS A 103 -0.18 -0.56 12.31
C HIS A 103 -1.50 0.13 11.97
N ASN A 104 -1.52 1.47 11.99
CA ASN A 104 -2.73 2.22 11.66
C ASN A 104 -3.17 1.98 10.21
N LEU A 105 -2.22 1.90 9.28
CA LEU A 105 -2.50 1.63 7.88
C LEU A 105 -3.19 0.27 7.67
N VAL A 106 -2.66 -0.79 8.30
CA VAL A 106 -3.24 -2.14 8.22
C VAL A 106 -4.64 -2.17 8.83
N GLU A 107 -4.85 -1.54 9.98
CA GLU A 107 -6.18 -1.47 10.61
C GLU A 107 -7.20 -0.71 9.76
N GLN A 108 -6.80 0.41 9.15
CA GLN A 108 -7.65 1.17 8.23
C GLN A 108 -8.04 0.35 6.99
N SER A 109 -7.12 -0.47 6.48
CA SER A 109 -7.41 -1.35 5.34
C SER A 109 -8.46 -2.41 5.68
N LYS A 110 -8.46 -2.95 6.91
CA LYS A 110 -9.44 -3.95 7.35
C LYS A 110 -10.85 -3.37 7.48
N LEU A 111 -10.95 -2.16 8.04
CA LEU A 111 -12.23 -1.45 8.20
C LEU A 111 -12.88 -1.11 6.85
N ALA A 112 -12.07 -0.88 5.80
CA ALA A 112 -12.56 -0.61 4.46
C ALA A 112 -13.15 -1.86 3.77
N ASP A 113 -12.63 -3.05 4.11
CA ASP A 113 -13.08 -4.35 3.56
C ASP A 113 -14.40 -4.83 4.23
N GLU A 114 -14.59 -4.51 5.51
CA GLU A 114 -15.83 -4.85 6.27
C GLU A 114 -17.03 -3.94 5.96
N SER A 115 -16.81 -2.84 5.24
CA SER A 115 -17.86 -1.88 4.87
C SER A 115 -18.52 -2.17 3.52
N GLN A 116 -18.21 -3.33 2.91
CA GLN A 116 -18.78 -3.82 1.64
C GLN A 116 -19.76 -4.97 1.84
#